data_AF-A0A1I5G7S7-F1
#
_entry.id   AF-A0A1I5G7S7-F1
#
_cell.length_a   1.000
_cell.length_b   1.000
_cell.length_c   1.000
_cell.angle_alpha   90.00
_cell.angle_beta   90.00
_cell.angle_gamma   90.00
#
_symmetry.space_group_name_H-M   'P 1'
#
loop_
_entity.id
_entity.type
_entity.pdbx_description
1 polymer ?
#
loop_
_entity_poly.entity_id
_entity_poly.type
_entity_poly.pdbx_seq_one_letter_code
_entity_poly.pdbx_strand_id
1 'polypeptide(L)'
;MSINYKKIFQDILDIKFPEKTELHTIVSEKEINDFYDVLSLNKIIFGTENKENKHKSYDPSTITKVLKYQQENNLSNIETARKFNLSRNTVSAWKKRVNFNNSAMA
;
A
#
# COMPACT_ATOMS: atom_id res chain seq x y z
N MET A 1 16.16 -15.82 13.61
CA MET A 1 16.74 -15.25 12.38
C MET A 1 16.36 -13.79 12.35
N SER A 2 17.30 -12.87 12.58
CA SER A 2 16.99 -11.44 12.64
C SER A 2 17.02 -10.86 11.22
N ILE A 3 15.91 -10.26 10.80
CA ILE A 3 15.82 -9.60 9.49
C ILE A 3 16.64 -8.31 9.57
N ASN A 4 17.66 -8.19 8.71
CA ASN A 4 18.51 -7.01 8.67
C ASN A 4 17.99 -6.03 7.60
N TYR A 5 17.06 -5.17 8.00
CA TYR A 5 16.43 -4.18 7.13
C TYR A 5 17.44 -3.26 6.43
N LYS A 6 18.56 -2.95 7.09
CA LYS A 6 19.61 -2.09 6.53
C LYS A 6 20.23 -2.72 5.28
N LYS A 7 20.51 -4.02 5.32
CA LYS A 7 20.99 -4.78 4.16
C LYS A 7 19.96 -4.80 3.03
N ILE A 8 18.69 -4.98 3.36
CA ILE A 8 17.61 -4.99 2.36
C ILE A 8 17.53 -3.64 1.64
N PHE A 9 17.58 -2.53 2.37
CA PHE A 9 17.55 -1.21 1.75
C PHE A 9 18.81 -0.91 0.94
N GLN A 10 19.99 -1.34 1.39
CA GLN A 10 21.23 -1.21 0.60
C GLN A 10 21.15 -1.98 -0.72
N ASP A 11 20.70 -3.23 -0.69
CA ASP A 11 20.55 -4.07 -1.89
C ASP A 11 19.56 -3.45 -2.88
N ILE A 12 18.43 -2.95 -2.37
CA ILE A 12 17.43 -2.22 -3.16
C ILE A 12 18.02 -0.95 -3.79
N LEU A 13 18.81 -0.18 -3.04
CA LEU A 13 19.42 1.05 -3.54
C LEU A 13 20.48 0.75 -4.60
N ASP A 14 21.28 -0.28 -4.42
CA ASP A 14 22.29 -0.72 -5.39
C ASP A 14 21.65 -1.10 -6.74
N ILE A 15 20.49 -1.78 -6.68
CA ILE A 15 19.76 -2.22 -7.88
C ILE A 15 19.00 -1.07 -8.56
N LYS A 16 18.31 -0.21 -7.80
CA LYS A 16 17.38 0.80 -8.37
C LYS A 16 17.96 2.19 -8.50
N PHE A 17 18.89 2.57 -7.63
CA PHE A 17 19.40 3.94 -7.51
C PHE A 17 20.91 4.00 -7.26
N PRO A 18 21.74 3.32 -8.08
CA PRO A 18 23.20 3.29 -7.88
C PRO A 18 23.83 4.69 -7.95
N GLU A 19 23.22 5.62 -8.68
CA GLU A 19 23.68 7.01 -8.80
C GLU A 19 23.28 7.92 -7.62
N LYS A 20 22.38 7.49 -6.73
CA LYS A 20 21.91 8.31 -5.60
C LYS A 20 22.70 8.02 -4.33
N THR A 21 23.95 8.47 -4.31
CA THR A 21 24.88 8.27 -3.19
C THR A 21 24.37 8.86 -1.87
N GLU A 22 23.59 9.95 -1.92
CA GLU A 22 22.94 10.55 -0.74
C GLU A 22 21.97 9.58 -0.05
N LEU A 23 21.23 8.76 -0.80
CA LEU A 23 20.31 7.78 -0.22
C LEU A 23 21.06 6.61 0.43
N HIS A 24 22.19 6.21 -0.14
CA HIS A 24 23.08 5.21 0.46
C HIS A 24 23.62 5.70 1.81
N THR A 25 24.04 6.96 1.88
CA THR A 25 24.49 7.59 3.13
C THR A 25 23.38 7.62 4.17
N ILE A 26 22.16 8.03 3.80
CA ILE A 26 21.00 8.06 4.70
C ILE A 26 20.67 6.67 5.25
N VAL A 27 20.68 5.61 4.42
CA VAL A 27 20.44 4.22 4.89
C VAL A 27 21.58 3.72 5.77
N SER A 28 22.81 4.15 5.50
CA SER A 28 23.99 3.72 6.26
C SER A 28 24.10 4.39 7.62
N GLU A 29 23.72 5.67 7.73
CA GLU A 29 23.75 6.43 8.98
C GLU A 29 22.52 6.18 9.85
N LYS A 30 21.38 5.79 9.27
CA LYS A 30 20.14 5.63 10.02
C LYS A 30 20.06 4.27 10.71
N GLU A 31 19.77 4.30 12.00
CA GLU A 31 19.54 3.11 12.80
C GLU A 31 18.09 2.64 12.64
N ILE A 32 17.89 1.36 12.34
CA ILE A 32 16.56 0.77 12.14
C ILE A 32 16.27 -0.11 13.34
N ASN A 33 15.61 0.46 14.34
CA ASN A 33 15.26 -0.24 15.56
C ASN A 33 13.82 -0.74 15.54
N ASP A 34 12.92 0.00 14.88
CA ASP A 34 11.50 -0.32 14.84
C ASP A 34 10.92 -0.27 13.42
N PHE A 35 9.73 -0.85 13.26
CA PHE A 35 8.94 -0.78 12.04
C PHE A 35 8.70 0.66 11.56
N TYR A 36 8.55 1.63 12.47
CA TYR A 36 8.42 3.04 12.10
C TYR A 36 9.64 3.61 11.38
N ASP A 37 10.85 3.15 11.72
CA ASP A 37 12.09 3.57 11.04
C ASP A 37 12.14 3.02 9.62
N VAL A 38 11.73 1.76 9.44
CA VAL A 38 11.58 1.12 8.12
C VAL A 38 10.60 1.90 7.26
N LEU A 39 9.45 2.27 7.81
CA LEU A 39 8.42 3.01 7.08
C LEU A 39 8.91 4.41 6.66
N SER A 40 9.63 5.08 7.56
CA SER A 40 10.20 6.40 7.32
C SER A 40 11.29 6.36 6.26
N LEU A 41 12.19 5.37 6.31
CA LEU A 41 13.23 5.14 5.29
C LEU A 41 12.62 4.83 3.93
N ASN A 42 11.62 3.96 3.89
CA ASN A 42 10.89 3.64 2.66
C ASN A 42 10.30 4.92 2.02
N LYS A 43 9.72 5.80 2.84
CA LYS A 43 9.19 7.10 2.37
C LYS A 43 10.28 8.06 1.88
N ILE A 44 11.49 8.03 2.47
CA ILE A 44 12.62 8.87 2.05
C ILE A 44 13.23 8.35 0.74
N ILE A 45 13.45 7.03 0.64
CA ILE A 45 14.12 6.38 -0.50
C ILE A 45 13.24 6.42 -1.76
N PHE A 46 11.97 6.05 -1.61
CA PHE A 46 11.03 5.98 -2.73
C PHE A 46 10.23 7.27 -2.91
N GLY A 47 10.33 8.19 -1.95
CA GLY A 47 9.57 9.42 -1.92
C GLY A 47 8.12 9.21 -1.46
N THR A 48 7.41 10.31 -1.23
CA THR A 48 5.94 10.31 -1.25
C THR A 48 5.52 10.20 -2.70
N GLU A 49 5.58 8.99 -3.25
CA GLU A 49 4.97 8.76 -4.55
C GLU A 49 3.48 9.09 -4.39
N ASN A 50 3.10 10.27 -4.89
CA ASN A 50 1.74 10.66 -5.21
C ASN A 50 1.22 9.83 -6.40
N LYS A 51 1.65 8.56 -6.49
CA LYS A 51 1.20 7.54 -7.42
C LYS A 51 0.13 6.77 -6.69
N GLU A 52 -1.04 7.42 -6.57
CA GLU A 52 -2.33 6.75 -6.57
C GLU A 52 -2.34 5.31 -6.03
N ASN A 53 -2.08 5.11 -4.73
CA ASN A 53 -2.42 3.89 -3.97
C ASN A 53 -2.28 2.54 -4.74
N LYS A 54 -1.30 2.37 -5.64
CA LYS A 54 -1.23 1.23 -6.58
C LYS A 54 -0.57 0.00 -5.96
N HIS A 55 0.17 0.18 -4.87
CA HIS A 55 0.94 -0.87 -4.20
C HIS A 55 0.51 -1.10 -2.74
N LYS A 56 -0.75 -0.84 -2.40
CA LYS A 56 -1.30 -1.40 -1.16
C LYS A 56 -1.65 -2.86 -1.44
N SER A 57 -0.86 -3.78 -0.89
CA SER A 57 -1.28 -5.17 -0.74
C SER A 57 -2.42 -5.21 0.27
N TYR A 58 -3.65 -4.98 -0.20
CA TYR A 58 -4.81 -5.08 0.66
C TYR A 58 -5.06 -6.54 0.97
N ASP A 59 -4.99 -6.91 2.26
CA ASP A 59 -5.42 -8.21 2.73
C ASP A 59 -6.87 -8.49 2.29
N PRO A 60 -7.20 -9.74 1.95
CA PRO A 60 -8.56 -10.15 1.61
C PRO A 60 -9.59 -9.70 2.66
N SER A 61 -9.22 -9.75 3.94
CA SER A 61 -10.04 -9.30 5.07
C SER A 61 -10.39 -7.81 5.00
N THR A 62 -9.44 -6.98 4.56
CA THR A 62 -9.65 -5.53 4.40
C THR A 62 -10.56 -5.25 3.21
N ILE A 63 -10.37 -5.97 2.10
CA ILE A 63 -11.21 -5.87 0.90
C ILE A 63 -12.67 -6.18 1.27
N THR A 64 -12.92 -7.28 1.97
CA THR A 64 -14.27 -7.69 2.40
C THR A 64 -14.92 -6.67 3.32
N LYS A 65 -14.18 -6.10 4.28
CA LYS A 65 -14.71 -5.05 5.19
C LYS A 65 -15.15 -3.80 4.42
N VAL A 66 -14.37 -3.37 3.42
CA VAL A 66 -14.72 -2.20 2.60
C VAL A 66 -15.96 -2.47 1.74
N LEU A 67 -16.06 -3.66 1.14
CA LEU A 67 -17.24 -4.04 0.36
C LEU A 67 -18.50 -4.18 1.23
N LYS A 68 -18.37 -4.72 2.44
CA LYS A 68 -19.48 -4.80 3.40
C LYS A 68 -19.95 -3.42 3.82
N TYR A 69 -19.01 -2.53 4.15
CA TYR A 69 -19.31 -1.13 4.47
C TYR A 69 -20.05 -0.42 3.32
N GLN A 70 -19.66 -0.70 2.07
CA GLN A 70 -20.36 -0.17 0.90
C GLN A 70 -21.84 -0.61 0.87
N GLN A 71 -22.13 -1.89 1.14
CA GLN A 71 -23.50 -2.42 1.14
C GLN A 71 -24.31 -1.90 2.32
N GLU A 72 -23.74 -1.90 3.53
CA GLU A 72 -24.42 -1.44 4.75
C GLU A 72 -24.83 0.05 4.67
N ASN A 73 -24.09 0.85 3.88
CA ASN A 73 -24.35 2.28 3.71
C ASN A 73 -24.94 2.62 2.32
N ASN A 74 -25.30 1.63 1.50
CA ASN A 74 -25.80 1.81 0.13
C ASN A 74 -24.95 2.77 -0.74
N LEU A 75 -23.62 2.72 -0.61
CA LEU A 75 -22.71 3.65 -1.28
C LEU A 75 -22.42 3.22 -2.73
N SER A 76 -22.27 4.21 -3.62
CA SER A 76 -21.77 3.95 -4.96
C SER A 76 -20.29 3.57 -4.96
N ASN A 77 -19.81 2.99 -6.06
CA ASN A 77 -18.38 2.69 -6.22
C ASN A 77 -17.51 3.96 -6.16
N ILE A 78 -18.04 5.11 -6.58
CA ILE A 78 -17.34 6.40 -6.56
C ILE A 78 -17.25 6.93 -5.12
N GLU A 79 -18.34 6.83 -4.38
CA GLU A 79 -18.44 7.26 -2.97
C GLU A 79 -17.50 6.44 -2.09
N THR A 80 -17.53 5.12 -2.26
CA THR A 80 -16.63 4.17 -1.57
C THR A 80 -15.17 4.45 -1.93
N ALA A 81 -14.90 4.69 -3.22
CA ALA A 81 -13.57 5.04 -3.68
C ALA A 81 -13.04 6.34 -3.04
N ARG A 82 -13.86 7.38 -2.96
CA ARG A 82 -13.51 8.64 -2.28
C ARG A 82 -13.26 8.44 -0.79
N LYS A 83 -14.14 7.69 -0.11
CA LYS A 83 -14.04 7.44 1.35
C LYS A 83 -12.74 6.73 1.73
N PHE A 84 -12.31 5.76 0.93
CA PHE A 84 -11.14 4.93 1.21
C PHE A 84 -9.90 5.30 0.39
N ASN A 85 -9.95 6.43 -0.33
CA ASN A 85 -8.89 6.89 -1.24
C ASN A 85 -8.44 5.81 -2.25
N LEU A 86 -9.42 5.09 -2.80
CA LEU A 86 -9.26 4.05 -3.81
C LEU A 86 -9.63 4.58 -5.19
N SER A 87 -9.21 3.89 -6.25
CA SER A 87 -9.78 4.15 -7.58
C SER A 87 -11.14 3.44 -7.71
N ARG A 88 -12.07 4.02 -8.48
CA ARG A 88 -13.34 3.35 -8.82
C ARG A 88 -13.12 1.96 -9.44
N ASN A 89 -12.02 1.81 -10.18
CA ASN A 89 -11.63 0.57 -10.84
C ASN A 89 -11.18 -0.47 -9.80
N THR A 90 -10.51 -0.05 -8.72
CA THR A 90 -10.12 -0.91 -7.60
C THR A 90 -11.34 -1.51 -6.91
N VAL A 91 -12.37 -0.69 -6.62
CA VAL A 91 -13.62 -1.16 -6.01
C VAL A 91 -14.34 -2.16 -6.94
N SER A 92 -14.38 -1.87 -8.25
CA SER A 92 -14.95 -2.80 -9.24
C SER A 92 -14.17 -4.12 -9.33
N ALA A 93 -12.84 -4.07 -9.33
CA ALA A 93 -11.98 -5.26 -9.34
C ALA A 93 -12.16 -6.10 -8.06
N TRP A 94 -12.34 -5.47 -6.90
CA TRP A 94 -12.58 -6.15 -5.63
C TRP A 94 -13.90 -6.91 -5.62
N LYS A 95 -14.99 -6.33 -6.13
CA LYS A 95 -16.28 -7.02 -6.27
C LYS A 95 -16.17 -8.29 -7.11
N LYS A 96 -15.42 -8.24 -8.21
CA LYS A 96 -15.12 -9.40 -9.05
C LYS A 96 -14.29 -10.45 -8.32
N ARG A 97 -13.25 -10.01 -7.59
CA ARG A 97 -12.33 -10.92 -6.87
C ARG A 97 -12.99 -11.65 -5.70
N VAL A 98 -13.92 -11.00 -5.00
CA VAL A 98 -14.61 -11.57 -3.83
C VAL A 98 -15.84 -12.40 -4.24
N ASN A 99 -16.12 -12.53 -5.54
CA ASN A 99 -17.35 -13.14 -6.07
C ASN A 99 -18.58 -12.63 -5.30
N PHE A 100 -18.63 -11.30 -5.09
CA PHE A 100 -19.67 -10.66 -4.30
C PHE A 100 -20.96 -10.74 -5.11
N ASN A 101 -21.70 -11.83 -4.94
CA ASN A 101 -23.00 -12.00 -5.56
C ASN A 101 -23.89 -10.86 -5.07
N ASN A 102 -24.37 -10.07 -6.03
CA ASN A 102 -25.38 -9.06 -5.84
C ASN A 102 -26.74 -9.76 -5.58
N SER A 103 -26.84 -10.54 -4.51
CA SER A 103 -28.08 -11.16 -4.07
C SER A 103 -28.84 -10.22 -3.15
N ALA A 104 -29.13 -9.01 -3.61
CA ALA A 104 -30.08 -8.09 -2.97
C ALA A 104 -30.31 -6.85 -3.87
N MET A 105 -30.97 -7.05 -5.00
CA MET A 105 -32.02 -6.13 -5.44
C MET A 105 -33.12 -7.00 -6.00
N ALA A 106 -34.17 -7.14 -5.19
CA ALA A 106 -35.50 -7.53 -5.64
C ALA A 106 -36.05 -6.47 -6.60
#